data_AF-A0A9W9AWP8-F1
#
_entry.id   AF-A0A9W9AWP8-F1
#
_cell.length_a   1.000
_cell.length_b   1.000
_cell.length_c   1.000
_cell.angle_alpha   90.00
_cell.angle_beta   90.00
_cell.angle_gamma   90.00
#
_symmetry.space_group_name_H-M   'P 1'
#
loop_
_entity.id
_entity.type
_entity.pdbx_description
1 polymer ?
#
loop_
_entity_poly.entity_id
_entity_poly.type
_entity_poly.pdbx_seq_one_letter_code
_entity_poly.pdbx_strand_id
1 'polypeptide(L)'
;MLLWALTASIVSQLLVSTAAYRQPYEYLEAIQSFAVAFTNPSSVINSSIASPLAEEVVGRIDVTTTFVGQELNTEYLFGLFVEGASETSTQLIGSPSSYTTQSLVVEPPVVAVSLVNNLRYPTINSSFPLQIDLFIAFDDDMKIISYDATLRRWSEFFTYLVPLIAPQIAQELNYTTTNTTELISMKTAVDVCGMSTEYCTGTNQVYDSNDACMEFMTQIPFGNPWEGGMDNGWCRYIHKNMVKYRPEVHCPHIGPTGGDMCIARDYVQVTEDMPFNNTLLSYNASYNALDVKNVPDNNRMELVHVGTEVVYMTTVAFYSVSCVLYMLLLYVMAKLVESLLGRFSLYYRAMSITNKRNSVTYVMDIFLTTGALVLQLVSSPVLNNRYTFAASGMLKVTALIISGLYIFELTYRISMRWPLMTHHFCTIFAIVLLLSVLSYTRHPALMGAGNIWLFQATTEQSVFVGLLMYRLDCSPKLTRNVLYFAAIQSLVFKLGFAAYLLAFWAQHLVQFHSSSDDIALSVLLVILTVLLMSTQVYGAGAVWGLAKKVNRVMECPPPSPAESTKSHSTLVLEELHKV
;
A
#
# COMPACT_ATOMS: atom_id res chain seq x y z
N MET A 1 21.59 -30.31 -11.02
CA MET A 1 22.17 -29.28 -10.13
C MET A 1 21.75 -27.87 -10.51
N LEU A 2 21.97 -27.40 -11.75
CA LEU A 2 21.59 -26.03 -12.16
C LEU A 2 20.09 -25.71 -12.00
N LEU A 3 19.22 -26.66 -12.39
CA LEU A 3 17.77 -26.50 -12.27
C LEU A 3 17.29 -26.42 -10.81
N TRP A 4 17.94 -27.18 -9.93
CA TRP A 4 17.68 -27.18 -8.47
C TRP A 4 18.16 -25.89 -7.81
N ALA A 5 19.28 -25.33 -8.24
CA ALA A 5 19.80 -24.05 -7.78
C ALA A 5 18.92 -22.87 -8.24
N LEU A 6 18.42 -22.92 -9.49
CA LEU A 6 17.47 -21.94 -10.03
C LEU A 6 16.12 -21.99 -9.31
N THR A 7 15.57 -23.18 -9.05
CA THR A 7 14.32 -23.30 -8.27
C THR A 7 14.49 -22.86 -6.83
N ALA A 8 15.61 -23.17 -6.18
CA ALA A 8 15.89 -22.71 -4.82
C ALA A 8 16.06 -21.18 -4.75
N SER A 9 16.75 -20.58 -5.73
CA SER A 9 16.94 -19.13 -5.77
C SER A 9 15.64 -18.36 -6.06
N ILE A 10 14.75 -18.91 -6.90
CA ILE A 10 13.43 -18.32 -7.17
C ILE A 10 12.50 -18.46 -5.95
N VAL A 11 12.53 -19.60 -5.26
CA VAL A 11 11.76 -19.82 -4.02
C VAL A 11 12.28 -18.92 -2.89
N SER A 12 13.60 -18.76 -2.74
CA SER A 12 14.19 -17.81 -1.80
C SER A 12 13.85 -16.36 -2.14
N GLN A 13 13.84 -15.96 -3.42
CA GLN A 13 13.42 -14.62 -3.82
C GLN A 13 11.92 -14.39 -3.56
N LEU A 14 11.05 -15.36 -3.85
CA LEU A 14 9.61 -15.29 -3.53
C LEU A 14 9.34 -15.23 -2.02
N LEU A 15 10.17 -15.87 -1.19
CA LEU A 15 10.09 -15.80 0.28
C LEU A 15 10.68 -14.49 0.86
N VAL A 16 11.63 -13.86 0.17
CA VAL A 16 12.21 -12.58 0.57
C VAL A 16 11.30 -11.41 0.17
N SER A 17 10.59 -11.49 -0.97
CA SER A 17 9.61 -10.47 -1.39
C SER A 17 8.37 -10.38 -0.49
N THR A 18 8.10 -11.40 0.34
CA THR A 18 7.08 -11.30 1.41
C THR A 18 7.59 -10.60 2.67
N ALA A 19 8.90 -10.34 2.77
CA ALA A 19 9.55 -9.74 3.93
C ALA A 19 9.79 -8.21 3.79
N ALA A 20 9.46 -7.61 2.64
CA ALA A 20 9.65 -6.17 2.41
C ALA A 20 8.55 -5.28 3.00
N TYR A 21 7.42 -5.87 3.44
CA TYR A 21 6.31 -5.14 4.04
C TYR A 21 6.16 -5.48 5.52
N ARG A 22 6.29 -4.44 6.35
CA ARG A 22 6.07 -4.52 7.79
C ARG A 22 4.66 -5.01 8.08
N GLN A 23 4.56 -6.10 8.82
CA GLN A 23 3.29 -6.69 9.20
C GLN A 23 2.61 -5.83 10.28
N PRO A 24 1.27 -5.81 10.38
CA PRO A 24 0.58 -5.03 11.39
C PRO A 24 1.03 -5.28 12.84
N TYR A 25 1.56 -6.48 13.15
CA TYR A 25 2.10 -6.77 14.47
C TYR A 25 3.40 -6.01 14.77
N GLU A 26 4.22 -5.68 13.77
CA GLU A 26 5.46 -4.91 13.95
C GLU A 26 5.13 -3.46 14.37
N TYR A 27 4.06 -2.88 13.82
CA TYR A 27 3.53 -1.59 14.25
C TYR A 27 3.02 -1.63 15.70
N LEU A 28 2.34 -2.70 16.09
CA LEU A 28 1.92 -2.91 17.47
C LEU A 28 3.13 -2.96 18.42
N GLU A 29 4.18 -3.70 18.06
CA GLU A 29 5.42 -3.78 18.85
C GLU A 29 6.14 -2.43 18.96
N ALA A 30 6.19 -1.66 17.88
CA ALA A 30 6.78 -0.32 17.87
C ALA A 30 6.01 0.64 18.81
N ILE A 31 4.68 0.60 18.79
CA ILE A 31 3.82 1.39 19.66
C ILE A 31 3.97 0.98 21.13
N GLN A 32 4.04 -0.31 21.41
CA GLN A 32 4.30 -0.79 22.78
C GLN A 32 5.67 -0.35 23.28
N SER A 33 6.68 -0.40 22.42
CA SER A 33 8.04 0.07 22.74
C SER A 33 8.06 1.57 23.04
N PHE A 34 7.36 2.37 22.22
CA PHE A 34 7.17 3.80 22.47
C PHE A 34 6.45 4.07 23.80
N ALA A 35 5.36 3.37 24.09
CA ALA A 35 4.59 3.56 25.32
C ALA A 35 5.40 3.16 26.58
N VAL A 36 6.19 2.09 26.50
CA VAL A 36 7.12 1.70 27.58
C VAL A 36 8.18 2.79 27.80
N ALA A 37 8.80 3.28 26.72
CA ALA A 37 9.77 4.36 26.78
C ALA A 37 9.16 5.64 27.38
N PHE A 38 7.91 5.94 27.04
CA PHE A 38 7.17 7.09 27.59
C PHE A 38 6.95 6.97 29.10
N THR A 39 6.70 5.76 29.63
CA THR A 39 6.61 5.52 31.08
C THR A 39 7.96 5.42 31.80
N ASN A 40 9.07 5.28 31.07
CA ASN A 40 10.42 5.28 31.61
C ASN A 40 11.34 6.20 30.79
N PRO A 41 11.08 7.52 30.80
CA PRO A 41 11.69 8.45 29.86
C PRO A 41 13.21 8.61 30.04
N SER A 42 13.73 8.33 31.24
CA SER A 42 15.17 8.38 31.54
C SER A 42 15.99 7.44 30.65
N SER A 43 15.39 6.33 30.19
CA SER A 43 16.07 5.35 29.32
C SER A 43 16.41 5.93 27.94
N VAL A 44 15.54 6.78 27.39
CA VAL A 44 15.74 7.47 26.10
C VAL A 44 16.70 8.64 26.28
N ILE A 45 16.47 9.48 27.30
CA ILE A 45 17.28 10.68 27.54
C ILE A 45 18.74 10.35 27.82
N ASN A 46 19.00 9.30 28.59
CA ASN A 46 20.37 8.84 28.88
C ASN A 46 20.96 7.99 27.75
N SER A 47 20.30 7.90 26.58
CA SER A 47 20.71 7.10 25.43
C SER A 47 20.96 5.61 25.76
N SER A 48 20.29 5.08 26.79
CA SER A 48 20.37 3.67 27.17
C SER A 48 19.56 2.78 26.23
N ILE A 49 18.55 3.36 25.57
CA ILE A 49 17.82 2.78 24.45
C ILE A 49 17.85 3.75 23.27
N ALA A 50 17.80 3.22 22.04
CA ALA A 50 17.72 4.05 20.85
C ALA A 50 16.40 4.84 20.81
N SER A 51 16.44 6.10 20.38
CA SER A 51 15.23 6.92 20.24
C SER A 51 14.23 6.23 19.31
N PRO A 52 12.93 6.14 19.67
CA PRO A 52 11.89 5.61 18.79
C PRO A 52 11.54 6.56 17.65
N LEU A 53 12.09 7.77 17.63
CA LEU A 53 11.78 8.82 16.66
C LEU A 53 12.82 8.85 15.53
N ALA A 54 12.42 9.23 14.33
CA ALA A 54 13.32 9.50 13.21
C ALA A 54 14.03 10.85 13.37
N GLU A 55 15.11 11.08 12.63
CA GLU A 55 15.93 12.32 12.72
C GLU A 55 15.11 13.58 12.39
N GLU A 56 14.32 13.54 11.32
CA GLU A 56 13.47 14.63 10.83
C GLU A 56 12.01 14.53 11.32
N VAL A 57 11.77 13.89 12.47
CA VAL A 57 10.42 13.71 13.00
C VAL A 57 9.70 15.06 13.18
N VAL A 58 8.41 15.10 12.82
CA VAL A 58 7.53 16.23 13.13
C VAL A 58 6.41 15.78 14.06
N GLY A 59 6.41 16.34 15.27
CA GLY A 59 5.40 16.06 16.28
C GLY A 59 4.50 17.27 16.50
N ARG A 60 3.20 17.03 16.73
CA ARG A 60 2.26 18.07 17.17
C ARG A 60 1.47 17.57 18.37
N ILE A 61 1.23 18.48 19.32
CA ILE A 61 0.37 18.26 20.47
C ILE A 61 -0.69 19.36 20.51
N ASP A 62 -1.96 18.97 20.58
CA ASP A 62 -3.11 19.88 20.50
C ASP A 62 -3.08 21.06 21.47
N VAL A 63 -2.63 20.84 22.71
CA VAL A 63 -2.60 21.86 23.77
C VAL A 63 -1.33 22.73 23.75
N THR A 64 -0.29 22.35 23.00
CA THR A 64 0.96 23.11 22.92
C THR A 64 1.23 23.58 21.50
N THR A 65 2.14 22.92 20.79
CA THR A 65 2.66 23.37 19.50
C THR A 65 3.24 22.20 18.69
N THR A 66 3.89 22.56 17.58
CA THR A 66 4.64 21.67 16.69
C THR A 66 6.11 21.65 17.08
N PHE A 67 6.71 20.46 17.07
CA PHE A 67 8.11 20.19 17.36
C PHE A 67 8.77 19.55 16.12
N VAL A 68 9.86 20.14 15.65
CA VAL A 68 10.58 19.68 14.45
C VAL A 68 11.94 19.12 14.83
N GLY A 69 12.25 17.91 14.37
CA GLY A 69 13.52 17.23 14.61
C GLY A 69 13.55 16.36 15.86
N GLN A 70 14.39 15.32 15.84
CA GLN A 70 14.45 14.28 16.88
C GLN A 70 14.76 14.82 18.28
N GLU A 71 15.69 15.77 18.39
CA GLU A 71 16.17 16.30 19.68
C GLU A 71 15.06 17.05 20.41
N LEU A 72 14.38 18.00 19.76
CA LEU A 72 13.28 18.76 20.34
C LEU A 72 12.12 17.85 20.76
N ASN A 73 11.74 16.90 19.90
CA ASN A 73 10.69 15.94 20.22
C ASN A 73 11.09 15.02 21.38
N THR A 74 12.36 14.63 21.47
CA THR A 74 12.87 13.77 22.56
C THR A 74 12.84 14.51 23.89
N GLU A 75 13.28 15.76 23.92
CA GLU A 75 13.24 16.59 25.13
C GLU A 75 11.82 16.86 25.59
N TYR A 76 10.89 17.10 24.65
CA TYR A 76 9.49 17.33 25.00
C TYR A 76 8.78 16.05 25.47
N LEU A 77 8.89 14.94 24.72
CA LEU A 77 8.16 13.71 25.03
C LEU A 77 8.76 12.95 26.22
N PHE A 78 10.07 13.05 26.45
CA PHE A 78 10.75 12.28 27.49
C PHE A 78 11.39 13.20 28.54
N GLY A 79 12.14 14.22 28.12
CA GLY A 79 12.86 15.13 29.02
C GLY A 79 11.97 15.89 29.99
N LEU A 80 10.83 16.40 29.52
CA LEU A 80 9.80 17.10 30.30
C LEU A 80 9.44 16.37 31.61
N PHE A 81 9.32 15.03 31.53
CA PHE A 81 8.87 14.20 32.64
C PHE A 81 10.00 13.72 33.54
N VAL A 82 11.22 13.59 33.01
CA VAL A 82 12.40 13.21 33.81
C VAL A 82 12.69 14.29 34.83
N GLU A 83 12.70 15.56 34.41
CA GLU A 83 13.00 16.66 35.34
C GLU A 83 11.90 16.84 36.39
N GLY A 84 10.64 16.85 35.96
CA GLY A 84 9.52 16.93 36.91
C GLY A 84 9.47 15.77 37.92
N ALA A 85 9.95 14.59 37.55
CA ALA A 85 10.03 13.44 38.45
C ALA A 85 11.14 13.56 39.51
N SER A 86 12.24 14.27 39.21
CA SER A 86 13.35 14.47 40.13
C SER A 86 13.14 15.61 41.12
N GLU A 87 12.17 16.48 40.85
CA GLU A 87 11.83 17.60 41.70
C GLU A 87 11.25 17.19 43.06
N THR A 88 11.72 17.82 44.13
CA THR A 88 11.17 17.63 45.48
C THR A 88 9.93 18.48 45.74
N SER A 89 9.69 19.48 44.88
CA SER A 89 8.55 20.39 44.97
C SER A 89 7.39 19.92 44.10
N THR A 90 6.18 20.36 44.42
CA THR A 90 4.96 19.95 43.71
C THR A 90 4.97 20.47 42.29
N GLN A 91 4.94 19.55 41.32
CA GLN A 91 4.85 19.89 39.89
C GLN A 91 3.41 20.03 39.42
N LEU A 92 3.16 20.90 38.44
CA LEU A 92 1.86 21.00 37.75
C LEU A 92 1.67 19.92 36.67
N ILE A 93 2.76 19.26 36.26
CA ILE A 93 2.78 18.17 35.28
C ILE A 93 3.27 16.91 35.99
N GLY A 94 2.42 15.90 36.06
CA GLY A 94 2.76 14.61 36.65
C GLY A 94 3.55 13.73 35.70
N SER A 95 4.34 12.81 36.26
CA SER A 95 5.20 11.91 35.47
C SER A 95 4.45 10.63 35.11
N PRO A 96 4.46 10.18 33.85
CA PRO A 96 3.83 8.93 33.44
C PRO A 96 4.44 7.74 34.17
N SER A 97 3.60 6.91 34.79
CA SER A 97 4.03 5.77 35.62
C SER A 97 3.58 4.41 35.08
N SER A 98 2.47 4.39 34.34
CA SER A 98 1.94 3.21 33.67
C SER A 98 1.00 3.63 32.56
N TYR A 99 0.73 2.72 31.63
CA TYR A 99 -0.20 2.95 30.52
C TYR A 99 -1.10 1.75 30.29
N THR A 100 -2.26 2.00 29.69
CA THR A 100 -3.15 0.98 29.10
C THR A 100 -3.53 1.42 27.70
N THR A 101 -3.40 0.53 26.71
CA THR A 101 -3.92 0.77 25.37
C THR A 101 -5.44 0.58 25.36
N GLN A 102 -6.18 1.67 25.13
CA GLN A 102 -7.65 1.66 25.11
C GLN A 102 -8.20 1.26 23.74
N SER A 103 -7.59 1.78 22.67
CA SER A 103 -7.94 1.45 21.30
C SER A 103 -6.72 1.55 20.41
N LEU A 104 -6.64 0.72 19.37
CA LEU A 104 -5.58 0.72 18.39
C LEU A 104 -6.14 0.34 17.02
N VAL A 105 -5.83 1.14 16.02
CA VAL A 105 -6.06 0.83 14.61
C VAL A 105 -4.72 0.93 13.90
N VAL A 106 -4.34 -0.15 13.23
CA VAL A 106 -3.11 -0.22 12.44
C VAL A 106 -3.52 -0.25 10.97
N GLU A 107 -3.24 0.82 10.24
CA GLU A 107 -3.36 0.90 8.79
C GLU A 107 -1.99 1.38 8.27
N PRO A 108 -1.04 0.46 8.02
CA PRO A 108 0.34 0.80 7.66
C PRO A 108 0.44 1.87 6.56
N PRO A 109 1.37 2.84 6.69
CA PRO A 109 2.35 3.01 7.76
C PRO A 109 1.83 3.81 8.98
N VAL A 110 0.53 4.08 9.04
CA VAL A 110 -0.07 4.93 10.09
C VAL A 110 -0.76 4.08 11.15
N VAL A 111 -0.65 4.52 12.39
CA VAL A 111 -1.33 3.95 13.54
C VAL A 111 -2.15 5.04 14.21
N ALA A 112 -3.40 4.74 14.49
CA ALA A 112 -4.22 5.51 15.43
C ALA A 112 -4.30 4.75 16.75
N VAL A 113 -3.79 5.33 17.83
CA VAL A 113 -3.77 4.69 19.16
C VAL A 113 -4.34 5.62 20.22
N SER A 114 -5.05 5.05 21.18
CA SER A 114 -5.47 5.73 22.40
C SER A 114 -4.81 5.07 23.61
N LEU A 115 -4.02 5.85 24.35
CA LEU A 115 -3.28 5.41 25.53
C LEU A 115 -3.83 6.13 26.76
N VAL A 116 -4.25 5.37 27.77
CA VAL A 116 -4.58 5.93 29.10
C VAL A 116 -3.34 5.83 29.97
N ASN A 117 -2.71 6.97 30.23
CA ASN A 117 -1.49 7.09 31.03
C ASN A 117 -1.82 7.51 32.46
N ASN A 118 -1.25 6.83 33.46
CA ASN A 118 -1.35 7.25 34.85
C ASN A 118 -0.22 8.21 35.19
N LEU A 119 -0.55 9.48 35.39
CA LEU A 119 0.38 10.53 35.78
C LEU A 119 0.54 10.56 37.30
N ARG A 120 1.77 10.40 37.77
CA ARG A 120 2.14 10.34 39.18
C ARG A 120 2.50 11.72 39.72
N TYR A 121 1.95 12.06 40.89
CA TYR A 121 2.29 13.25 41.67
C TYR A 121 2.83 12.81 43.04
N PRO A 122 4.18 12.73 43.19
CA PRO A 122 4.80 12.19 44.40
C PRO A 122 4.46 12.98 45.67
N THR A 123 4.40 14.31 45.60
CA THR A 123 4.20 15.19 46.77
C THR A 123 2.86 15.00 47.47
N ILE A 124 1.83 14.57 46.73
CA ILE A 124 0.49 14.24 47.26
C ILE A 124 0.19 12.74 47.20
N ASN A 125 1.22 11.92 46.95
CA ASN A 125 1.14 10.46 46.87
C ASN A 125 -0.01 9.91 45.97
N SER A 126 -0.39 10.64 44.92
CA SER A 126 -1.56 10.32 44.09
C SER A 126 -1.19 10.11 42.63
N SER A 127 -2.03 9.39 41.89
CA SER A 127 -1.90 9.21 40.45
C SER A 127 -3.24 9.43 39.76
N PHE A 128 -3.22 10.09 38.60
CA PHE A 128 -4.43 10.45 37.86
C PHE A 128 -4.34 10.01 36.41
N PRO A 129 -5.40 9.43 35.83
CA PRO A 129 -5.39 8.98 34.44
C PRO A 129 -5.57 10.16 33.48
N LEU A 130 -4.75 10.20 32.43
CA LEU A 130 -4.90 11.08 31.27
C LEU A 130 -4.92 10.22 30.01
N GLN A 131 -5.96 10.40 29.19
CA GLN A 131 -6.07 9.75 27.89
C GLN A 131 -5.37 10.59 26.82
N ILE A 132 -4.47 9.96 26.07
CA ILE A 132 -3.72 10.56 24.97
C ILE A 132 -4.07 9.78 23.70
N ASP A 133 -4.66 10.46 22.74
CA ASP A 133 -4.93 9.89 21.42
C ASP A 133 -3.84 10.34 20.46
N LEU A 134 -3.26 9.42 19.70
CA LEU A 134 -2.19 9.70 18.76
C LEU A 134 -2.51 9.13 17.38
N PHE A 135 -2.28 9.95 16.36
CA PHE A 135 -2.00 9.47 15.00
C PHE A 135 -0.49 9.47 14.80
N ILE A 136 0.08 8.34 14.40
CA ILE A 136 1.54 8.14 14.31
C ILE A 136 1.85 7.52 12.95
N ALA A 137 2.82 8.05 12.22
CA ALA A 137 3.35 7.42 11.02
C ALA A 137 4.78 6.90 11.27
N PHE A 138 5.11 5.78 10.64
CA PHE A 138 6.41 5.12 10.74
C PHE A 138 7.16 5.12 9.40
N ASP A 139 8.49 5.10 9.46
CA ASP A 139 9.33 4.71 8.32
C ASP A 139 9.55 3.19 8.25
N ASP A 140 10.33 2.75 7.26
CA ASP A 140 10.66 1.35 7.03
C ASP A 140 11.48 0.71 8.17
N ASP A 141 12.16 1.54 8.98
CA ASP A 141 12.93 1.16 10.17
C ASP A 141 12.09 1.15 11.45
N MET A 142 10.77 1.33 11.34
CA MET A 142 9.82 1.41 12.45
C MET A 142 10.14 2.56 13.43
N LYS A 143 10.73 3.64 12.94
CA LYS A 143 10.87 4.91 13.66
C LYS A 143 9.68 5.81 13.36
N ILE A 144 9.28 6.58 14.35
CA ILE A 144 8.21 7.56 14.23
C ILE A 144 8.72 8.75 13.42
N ILE A 145 8.14 8.97 12.23
CA ILE A 145 8.44 10.12 11.36
C ILE A 145 7.47 11.28 11.57
N SER A 146 6.27 11.01 12.07
CA SER A 146 5.33 12.05 12.45
C SER A 146 4.33 11.57 13.49
N TYR A 147 3.92 12.46 14.38
CA TYR A 147 2.80 12.18 15.27
C TYR A 147 1.93 13.42 15.51
N ASP A 148 0.63 13.22 15.68
CA ASP A 148 -0.33 14.22 16.10
C ASP A 148 -1.06 13.70 17.33
N ALA A 149 -0.83 14.33 18.48
CA ALA A 149 -1.38 13.89 19.76
C ALA A 149 -2.43 14.86 20.28
N THR A 150 -3.49 14.29 20.85
CA THR A 150 -4.56 15.01 21.53
C THR A 150 -4.60 14.58 22.99
N LEU A 151 -4.43 15.53 23.91
CA LEU A 151 -4.65 15.30 25.34
C LEU A 151 -6.15 15.36 25.64
N ARG A 152 -6.82 14.21 25.52
CA ARG A 152 -8.28 14.14 25.62
C ARG A 152 -8.76 14.64 26.98
N ARG A 153 -9.63 15.65 26.96
CA ARG A 153 -10.22 16.31 28.15
C ARG A 153 -9.17 17.00 29.03
N TRP A 154 -8.08 17.51 28.46
CA TRP A 154 -7.03 18.21 29.21
C TRP A 154 -7.55 19.34 30.11
N SER A 155 -8.45 20.19 29.61
CA SER A 155 -9.02 21.28 30.41
C SER A 155 -9.79 20.80 31.64
N GLU A 156 -10.53 19.69 31.50
CA GLU A 156 -11.26 19.07 32.61
C GLU A 156 -10.29 18.40 33.60
N PHE A 157 -9.28 17.70 33.08
CA PHE A 157 -8.21 17.09 33.89
C PHE A 157 -7.50 18.15 34.74
N PHE A 158 -7.11 19.28 34.15
CA PHE A 158 -6.43 20.35 34.86
C PHE A 158 -7.33 20.99 35.93
N THR A 159 -8.60 21.24 35.60
CA THR A 159 -9.60 21.77 36.55
C THR A 159 -9.81 20.83 37.74
N TYR A 160 -9.76 19.51 37.51
CA TYR A 160 -9.86 18.50 38.55
C TYR A 160 -8.59 18.42 39.43
N LEU A 161 -7.41 18.50 38.80
CA LEU A 161 -6.12 18.33 39.46
C LEU A 161 -5.74 19.52 40.36
N VAL A 162 -5.88 20.75 39.86
CA VAL A 162 -5.35 21.95 40.52
C VAL A 162 -5.80 22.08 41.99
N PRO A 163 -7.09 21.91 42.34
CA PRO A 163 -7.54 21.97 43.73
C PRO A 163 -6.90 20.93 44.65
N LEU A 164 -6.45 19.79 44.11
CA LEU A 164 -5.83 18.70 44.87
C LEU A 164 -4.37 18.99 45.21
N ILE A 165 -3.65 19.65 44.31
CA ILE A 165 -2.22 20.00 44.51
C ILE A 165 -2.03 21.37 45.18
N ALA A 166 -3.01 22.28 45.06
CA ALA A 166 -2.91 23.65 45.59
C ALA A 166 -2.59 23.76 47.09
N PRO A 167 -3.14 22.93 48.01
CA PRO A 167 -2.79 23.01 49.43
C PRO A 167 -1.31 22.73 49.70
N GLN A 168 -0.75 21.76 48.98
CA GLN A 168 0.67 21.40 49.08
C GLN A 168 1.55 22.52 48.51
N ILE A 169 1.16 23.12 47.38
CA ILE A 169 1.84 24.29 46.81
C ILE A 169 1.82 25.47 47.78
N ALA A 170 0.69 25.76 48.42
CA ALA A 170 0.58 26.84 49.40
C ALA A 170 1.53 26.62 50.59
N GLN A 171 1.65 25.37 51.06
CA GLN A 171 2.60 25.01 52.10
C GLN A 171 4.06 25.20 51.67
N GLU A 172 4.42 24.75 50.46
CA GLU A 172 5.77 24.89 49.90
C GLU A 172 6.18 26.36 49.71
N LEU A 173 5.25 27.21 49.30
CA LEU A 173 5.47 28.64 49.11
C LEU A 173 5.35 29.45 50.42
N ASN A 174 4.88 28.83 51.51
CA ASN A 174 4.52 29.52 52.76
C ASN A 174 3.47 30.63 52.56
N TYR A 175 2.45 30.36 51.73
CA TYR A 175 1.36 31.26 51.40
C TYR A 175 0.07 30.87 52.13
N THR A 176 -0.77 31.86 52.48
CA THR A 176 -2.05 31.64 53.18
C THR A 176 -3.28 31.81 52.29
N THR A 177 -3.10 32.22 51.03
CA THR A 177 -4.21 32.38 50.07
C THR A 177 -4.86 31.03 49.75
N THR A 178 -6.17 31.03 49.58
CA THR A 178 -6.95 29.88 49.08
C THR A 178 -7.28 30.01 47.60
N ASN A 179 -6.86 31.10 46.95
CA ASN A 179 -7.05 31.31 45.53
C ASN A 179 -6.08 30.43 44.75
N THR A 180 -6.60 29.35 44.16
CA THR A 180 -5.79 28.39 43.40
C THR A 180 -5.10 29.01 42.19
N THR A 181 -5.72 30.00 41.54
CA THR A 181 -5.13 30.67 40.37
C THR A 181 -3.92 31.51 40.75
N GLU A 182 -3.99 32.21 41.88
CA GLU A 182 -2.88 32.97 42.43
C GLU A 182 -1.73 32.02 42.83
N LEU A 183 -2.04 30.91 43.50
CA LEU A 183 -1.04 29.91 43.90
C LEU A 183 -0.30 29.29 42.72
N ILE A 184 -1.02 28.85 41.68
CA ILE A 184 -0.37 28.26 40.50
C ILE A 184 0.46 29.30 39.75
N SER A 185 -0.01 30.54 39.64
CA SER A 185 0.73 31.63 38.98
C SER A 185 2.04 31.91 39.72
N MET A 186 1.98 32.00 41.05
CA MET A 186 3.17 32.20 41.88
C MET A 186 4.11 31.00 41.84
N LYS A 187 3.59 29.76 41.90
CA LYS A 187 4.40 28.54 41.77
C LYS A 187 5.11 28.51 40.42
N THR A 188 4.41 28.86 39.35
CA THR A 188 4.98 28.95 38.02
C THR A 188 6.10 29.99 37.95
N ALA A 189 5.90 31.19 38.51
CA ALA A 189 6.94 32.22 38.55
C ALA A 189 8.20 31.73 39.29
N VAL A 190 8.03 31.18 40.49
CA VAL A 190 9.15 30.67 41.30
C VAL A 190 9.93 29.59 40.57
N ASP A 191 9.23 28.63 39.97
CA ASP A 191 9.86 27.50 39.28
C ASP A 191 10.58 27.93 37.99
N VAL A 192 9.94 28.79 37.18
CA VAL A 192 10.53 29.29 35.94
C VAL A 192 11.77 30.15 36.23
N CYS A 193 11.68 31.05 37.21
CA CYS A 193 12.79 31.93 37.57
C CYS A 193 13.93 31.19 38.25
N GLY A 194 13.64 30.14 39.03
CA GLY A 194 14.63 29.21 39.55
C GLY A 194 15.44 28.55 38.43
N MET A 195 14.75 27.92 37.47
CA MET A 195 15.39 27.28 36.31
C MET A 195 16.18 28.28 35.45
N SER A 196 15.63 29.47 35.22
CA SER A 196 16.33 30.53 34.48
C SER A 196 17.61 30.96 35.20
N THR A 197 17.58 31.14 36.52
CA THR A 197 18.75 31.59 37.28
C THR A 197 19.85 30.54 37.28
N GLU A 198 19.48 29.27 37.33
CA GLU A 198 20.43 28.16 37.37
C GLU A 198 21.08 27.88 36.01
N TYR A 199 20.28 27.83 34.93
CA TYR A 199 20.75 27.33 33.63
C TYR A 199 20.85 28.41 32.53
N CYS A 200 20.10 29.51 32.62
CA CYS A 200 20.11 30.57 31.62
C CYS A 200 21.11 31.66 32.00
N THR A 201 22.39 31.33 31.86
CA THR A 201 23.53 32.21 32.19
C THR A 201 24.38 32.52 30.96
N GLY A 202 25.27 33.51 31.07
CA GLY A 202 26.18 33.88 29.98
C GLY A 202 25.42 34.34 28.73
N THR A 203 25.72 33.71 27.58
CA THR A 203 25.04 34.04 26.31
C THR A 203 23.57 33.63 26.26
N ASN A 204 23.14 32.75 27.18
CA ASN A 204 21.77 32.26 27.27
C ASN A 204 20.94 33.02 28.32
N GLN A 205 21.50 34.08 28.92
CA GLN A 205 20.80 34.90 29.90
C GLN A 205 19.61 35.63 29.26
N VAL A 206 18.41 35.40 29.81
CA VAL A 206 17.16 35.98 29.30
C VAL A 206 16.50 37.00 30.25
N TYR A 207 16.98 37.08 31.50
CA TYR A 207 16.58 38.11 32.46
C TYR A 207 17.83 38.72 33.10
N ASP A 208 17.76 40.01 33.43
CA ASP A 208 18.87 40.72 34.09
C ASP A 208 19.16 40.16 35.50
N SER A 209 18.12 39.69 36.19
CA SER A 209 18.21 39.08 37.52
C SER A 209 17.00 38.19 37.79
N ASN A 210 17.07 37.40 38.87
CA ASN A 210 15.92 36.63 39.36
C ASN A 210 14.73 37.55 39.71
N ASP A 211 14.97 38.73 40.29
CA ASP A 211 13.90 39.68 40.63
C ASP A 211 13.21 40.22 39.38
N ALA A 212 13.96 40.51 38.30
CA ALA A 212 13.40 40.91 37.01
C ALA A 212 12.56 39.78 36.39
N CYS A 213 12.98 38.53 36.54
CA CYS A 213 12.18 37.38 36.14
C CYS A 213 10.87 37.29 36.93
N MET A 214 10.93 37.43 38.25
CA MET A 214 9.74 37.38 39.10
C MET A 214 8.75 38.51 38.79
N GLU A 215 9.26 39.72 38.54
CA GLU A 215 8.44 40.86 38.12
C GLU A 215 7.71 40.57 36.80
N PHE A 216 8.42 40.04 35.80
CA PHE A 216 7.81 39.66 34.52
C PHE A 216 6.79 38.53 34.69
N MET A 217 7.16 37.43 35.34
CA MET A 217 6.32 36.23 35.46
C MET A 217 5.06 36.47 36.30
N THR A 218 5.05 37.45 37.20
CA THR A 218 3.86 37.83 37.98
C THR A 218 2.93 38.80 37.26
N GLN A 219 3.41 39.46 36.19
CA GLN A 219 2.60 40.32 35.33
C GLN A 219 1.93 39.57 34.19
N ILE A 220 2.55 38.50 33.67
CA ILE A 220 1.95 37.69 32.61
C ILE A 220 0.82 36.82 33.17
N PRO A 221 -0.27 36.62 32.43
CA PRO A 221 -1.30 35.68 32.84
C PRO A 221 -0.74 34.25 32.84
N PHE A 222 -1.21 33.41 33.76
CA PHE A 222 -0.90 31.97 33.73
C PHE A 222 -1.41 31.33 32.43
N GLY A 223 -2.61 31.72 31.97
CA GLY A 223 -3.25 31.17 30.77
C GLY A 223 -4.32 30.14 31.11
N ASN A 224 -5.15 29.81 30.13
CA ASN A 224 -6.12 28.71 30.22
C ASN A 224 -5.43 27.36 30.00
N PRO A 225 -6.01 26.24 30.48
CA PRO A 225 -5.37 24.92 30.36
C PRO A 225 -5.02 24.50 28.92
N TRP A 226 -5.79 24.96 27.93
CA TRP A 226 -5.58 24.67 26.50
C TRP A 226 -4.57 25.62 25.82
N GLU A 227 -4.07 26.64 26.52
CA GLU A 227 -3.17 27.66 25.98
C GLU A 227 -1.68 27.32 26.23
N GLY A 228 -1.32 26.04 26.25
CA GLY A 228 0.05 25.58 26.58
C GLY A 228 1.12 25.94 25.54
N GLY A 229 0.74 26.43 24.37
CA GLY A 229 1.65 26.94 23.33
C GLY A 229 1.54 28.43 23.06
N MET A 230 0.88 29.18 23.95
CA MET A 230 0.66 30.62 23.84
C MET A 230 1.66 31.42 24.69
N ASP A 231 1.71 32.75 24.49
CA ASP A 231 2.52 33.65 25.30
C ASP A 231 1.93 33.86 26.70
N ASN A 232 2.16 32.90 27.59
CA ASN A 232 1.67 32.93 28.98
C ASN A 232 2.62 32.18 29.93
N GLY A 233 2.27 32.17 31.22
CA GLY A 233 3.02 31.45 32.25
C GLY A 233 2.96 29.93 32.10
N TRP A 234 1.84 29.38 31.61
CA TRP A 234 1.66 27.94 31.44
C TRP A 234 2.62 27.35 30.40
N CYS A 235 2.77 27.98 29.23
CA CYS A 235 3.77 27.58 28.23
C CYS A 235 5.19 27.61 28.81
N ARG A 236 5.55 28.70 29.50
CA ARG A 236 6.88 28.85 30.12
C ARG A 236 7.13 27.78 31.20
N TYR A 237 6.08 27.41 31.94
CA TYR A 237 6.15 26.32 32.91
C TYR A 237 6.44 24.97 32.25
N ILE A 238 5.83 24.66 31.10
CA ILE A 238 6.13 23.44 30.34
C ILE A 238 7.61 23.45 29.91
N HIS A 239 8.07 24.58 29.36
CA HIS A 239 9.43 24.68 28.84
C HIS A 239 10.53 24.68 29.91
N LYS A 240 10.23 25.06 31.15
CA LYS A 240 11.23 25.09 32.25
C LYS A 240 11.94 23.74 32.41
N ASN A 241 11.21 22.63 32.28
CA ASN A 241 11.72 21.29 32.55
C ASN A 241 12.71 20.80 31.47
N MET A 242 12.77 21.50 30.33
CA MET A 242 13.68 21.16 29.23
C MET A 242 14.96 22.01 29.23
N VAL A 243 15.01 23.08 30.01
CA VAL A 243 16.11 24.07 29.99
C VAL A 243 17.47 23.43 30.25
N LYS A 244 17.57 22.50 31.20
CA LYS A 244 18.85 21.87 31.56
C LYS A 244 19.50 21.07 30.43
N TYR A 245 18.73 20.61 29.44
CA TYR A 245 19.23 19.74 28.38
C TYR A 245 19.95 20.54 27.29
N ARG A 246 19.31 21.63 26.83
CA ARG A 246 19.83 22.56 25.82
C ARG A 246 19.45 24.00 26.17
N PRO A 247 20.18 24.65 27.09
CA PRO A 247 19.87 26.02 27.50
C PRO A 247 19.83 27.02 26.34
N GLU A 248 20.69 26.85 25.33
CA GLU A 248 20.74 27.69 24.13
C GLU A 248 19.47 27.63 23.28
N VAL A 249 18.70 26.54 23.38
CA VAL A 249 17.41 26.37 22.70
C VAL A 249 16.26 26.78 23.62
N HIS A 250 16.28 26.36 24.89
CA HIS A 250 15.11 26.47 25.77
C HIS A 250 15.05 27.73 26.65
N CYS A 251 16.18 28.39 26.91
CA CYS A 251 16.17 29.64 27.67
C CYS A 251 15.33 30.75 27.02
N PRO A 252 15.40 30.98 25.69
CA PRO A 252 14.50 31.90 25.01
C PRO A 252 13.02 31.62 25.26
N HIS A 253 12.61 30.35 25.34
CA HIS A 253 11.22 29.93 25.53
C HIS A 253 10.65 30.36 26.88
N ILE A 254 11.47 30.36 27.93
CA ILE A 254 11.05 30.78 29.28
C ILE A 254 11.32 32.26 29.56
N GLY A 255 11.92 32.98 28.61
CA GLY A 255 12.26 34.39 28.70
C GLY A 255 11.11 35.33 28.31
N PRO A 256 11.37 36.66 28.33
CA PRO A 256 10.37 37.67 27.93
C PRO A 256 9.91 37.54 26.48
N THR A 257 10.78 37.09 25.58
CA THR A 257 10.48 36.94 24.15
C THR A 257 9.63 35.71 23.83
N GLY A 258 9.66 34.70 24.71
CA GLY A 258 9.02 33.40 24.46
C GLY A 258 9.69 32.54 23.38
N GLY A 259 10.79 33.03 22.79
CA GLY A 259 11.45 32.41 21.64
C GLY A 259 10.50 32.23 20.46
N ASP A 260 10.43 31.01 19.93
CA ASP A 260 9.48 30.58 18.88
C ASP A 260 8.37 29.66 19.42
N MET A 261 8.41 29.32 20.71
CA MET A 261 7.49 28.39 21.35
C MET A 261 6.36 29.11 22.07
N CYS A 262 6.68 29.98 23.04
CA CYS A 262 5.73 30.67 23.92
C CYS A 262 5.36 32.06 23.40
N ILE A 263 4.75 32.10 22.22
CA ILE A 263 4.38 33.32 21.51
C ILE A 263 2.85 33.40 21.31
N ALA A 264 2.34 34.60 21.05
CA ALA A 264 0.95 34.76 20.64
C ALA A 264 0.72 34.08 19.28
N ARG A 265 -0.29 33.20 19.20
CA ARG A 265 -0.65 32.50 17.96
C ARG A 265 -2.05 32.86 17.50
N ASP A 266 -2.24 32.93 16.20
CA ASP A 266 -3.57 33.10 15.60
C ASP A 266 -4.29 31.74 15.51
N TYR A 267 -5.54 31.70 15.96
CA TYR A 267 -6.33 30.48 16.00
C TYR A 267 -6.54 29.87 14.59
N VAL A 268 -6.84 30.70 13.60
CA VAL A 268 -7.12 30.23 12.23
C VAL A 268 -5.84 29.67 11.64
N GLN A 269 -4.73 30.40 11.75
CA GLN A 269 -3.43 29.97 11.26
C GLN A 269 -3.00 28.62 11.87
N VAL A 270 -3.08 28.47 13.19
CA VAL A 270 -2.69 27.21 13.87
C VAL A 270 -3.60 26.05 13.48
N THR A 271 -4.89 26.32 13.27
CA THR A 271 -5.87 25.29 12.89
C THR A 271 -5.70 24.83 11.44
N GLU A 272 -5.36 25.75 10.53
CA GLU A 272 -5.20 25.46 9.11
C GLU A 272 -3.80 24.90 8.76
N ASP A 273 -2.82 25.07 9.65
CA ASP A 273 -1.46 24.58 9.44
C ASP A 273 -1.39 23.05 9.49
N MET A 274 -0.79 22.46 8.45
CA MET A 274 -0.48 21.03 8.35
C MET A 274 1.03 20.86 8.35
N PRO A 275 1.66 20.67 9.52
CA PRO A 275 3.12 20.71 9.64
C PRO A 275 3.82 19.44 9.14
N PHE A 276 3.07 18.39 8.80
CA PHE A 276 3.64 17.09 8.48
C PHE A 276 4.09 17.01 7.02
N ASN A 277 5.36 16.67 6.80
CA ASN A 277 5.90 16.39 5.46
C ASN A 277 5.19 15.20 4.78
N ASN A 278 4.77 14.22 5.58
CA ASN A 278 3.95 13.09 5.16
C ASN A 278 2.57 13.21 5.80
N THR A 279 1.50 13.14 5.02
CA THR A 279 0.14 13.22 5.56
C THR A 279 -0.10 12.06 6.52
N LEU A 280 -0.74 12.30 7.68
CA LEU A 280 -1.25 11.24 8.57
C LEU A 280 -2.49 10.52 8.00
N LEU A 281 -2.66 10.60 6.68
CA LEU A 281 -3.67 9.91 5.92
C LEU A 281 -3.07 8.59 5.49
N SER A 282 -3.58 7.51 6.06
CA SER A 282 -3.29 6.20 5.52
C SER A 282 -4.15 5.94 4.30
N TYR A 283 -3.71 6.50 3.17
CA TYR A 283 -3.96 5.83 1.91
C TYR A 283 -2.78 4.89 1.79
N ASN A 284 -2.98 3.59 1.97
CA ASN A 284 -1.95 2.61 1.63
C ASN A 284 -1.77 2.58 0.10
N ALA A 285 -1.43 3.70 -0.51
CA ALA A 285 -0.97 3.77 -1.85
C ALA A 285 0.33 4.54 -1.80
N SER A 286 1.35 3.95 -2.40
CA SER A 286 2.68 4.53 -2.56
C SER A 286 2.70 5.83 -3.38
N TYR A 287 1.56 6.52 -3.52
CA TYR A 287 1.46 7.76 -4.26
C TYR A 287 2.03 8.91 -3.43
N ASN A 288 3.11 9.51 -3.92
CA ASN A 288 3.50 10.86 -3.51
C ASN A 288 2.76 11.90 -4.38
N ALA A 289 2.92 13.19 -4.05
CA ALA A 289 2.29 14.29 -4.79
C ALA A 289 2.68 14.34 -6.29
N LEU A 290 3.82 13.76 -6.68
CA LEU A 290 4.28 13.68 -8.07
C LEU A 290 3.50 12.62 -8.85
N ASP A 291 3.13 11.51 -8.23
CA ASP A 291 2.47 10.37 -8.87
C ASP A 291 1.02 10.69 -9.27
N VAL A 292 0.37 11.55 -8.50
CA VAL A 292 -0.99 12.04 -8.76
C VAL A 292 -1.02 13.43 -9.43
N LYS A 293 0.14 14.00 -9.80
CA LYS A 293 0.25 15.36 -10.36
C LYS A 293 -0.66 15.58 -11.58
N ASN A 294 -0.87 14.55 -12.40
CA ASN A 294 -1.69 14.58 -13.60
C ASN A 294 -3.05 13.88 -13.45
N VAL A 295 -3.41 13.46 -12.23
CA VAL A 295 -4.68 12.78 -11.93
C VAL A 295 -5.69 13.82 -11.41
N PRO A 296 -6.87 13.96 -12.05
CA PRO A 296 -7.94 14.86 -11.59
C PRO A 296 -8.42 14.56 -10.16
N ASP A 297 -8.79 15.57 -9.38
CA ASP A 297 -9.14 15.41 -7.95
C ASP A 297 -10.32 14.46 -7.70
N ASN A 298 -11.35 14.50 -8.56
CA ASN A 298 -12.47 13.55 -8.49
C ASN A 298 -12.03 12.09 -8.70
N ASN A 299 -10.97 11.86 -9.47
CA ASN A 299 -10.41 10.53 -9.69
C ASN A 299 -9.48 10.11 -8.54
N ARG A 300 -8.90 11.05 -7.79
CA ARG A 300 -8.12 10.74 -6.59
C ARG A 300 -9.00 10.09 -5.53
N MET A 301 -10.22 10.59 -5.32
CA MET A 301 -11.20 9.96 -4.44
C MET A 301 -11.62 8.55 -4.91
N GLU A 302 -11.76 8.34 -6.21
CA GLU A 302 -12.01 7.01 -6.76
C GLU A 302 -10.82 6.05 -6.55
N LEU A 303 -9.57 6.55 -6.63
CA LEU A 303 -8.38 5.77 -6.28
C LEU A 303 -8.36 5.41 -4.79
N VAL A 304 -8.86 6.28 -3.92
CA VAL A 304 -9.07 5.96 -2.50
C VAL A 304 -10.03 4.79 -2.39
N HIS A 305 -11.19 4.81 -3.06
CA HIS A 305 -12.14 3.69 -3.05
C HIS A 305 -11.51 2.37 -3.51
N VAL A 306 -10.64 2.41 -4.54
CA VAL A 306 -9.91 1.23 -5.02
C VAL A 306 -8.87 0.75 -4.01
N GLY A 307 -8.17 1.66 -3.34
CA GLY A 307 -7.15 1.33 -2.33
C GLY A 307 -7.74 0.84 -1.01
N THR A 308 -8.89 1.37 -0.60
CA THR A 308 -9.61 0.95 0.61
C THR A 308 -10.55 -0.22 0.36
N GLU A 309 -10.52 -0.82 -0.83
CA GLU A 309 -11.26 -2.05 -1.11
C GLU A 309 -10.69 -3.15 -0.20
N VAL A 310 -11.37 -3.40 0.92
CA VAL A 310 -11.05 -4.53 1.80
C VAL A 310 -11.30 -5.79 0.99
N VAL A 311 -10.22 -6.40 0.52
CA VAL A 311 -10.28 -7.73 -0.10
C VAL A 311 -10.54 -8.72 1.03
N TYR A 312 -11.83 -8.94 1.33
CA TYR A 312 -12.21 -9.91 2.34
C TYR A 312 -11.69 -11.28 1.96
N MET A 313 -11.05 -11.87 2.95
CA MET A 313 -10.65 -13.24 2.93
C MET A 313 -11.85 -14.17 3.14
N THR A 314 -12.60 -14.47 2.06
CA THR A 314 -13.05 -15.86 1.78
C THR A 314 -11.85 -16.74 1.40
N THR A 315 -10.72 -16.45 2.06
CA THR A 315 -9.42 -17.05 1.98
C THR A 315 -9.43 -18.14 3.01
N VAL A 316 -9.90 -19.28 2.54
CA VAL A 316 -9.41 -20.52 3.09
C VAL A 316 -7.92 -20.52 2.76
N ALA A 317 -7.09 -20.78 3.77
CA ALA A 317 -5.84 -21.48 3.55
C ALA A 317 -6.15 -22.57 2.50
N PHE A 318 -5.46 -22.57 1.36
CA PHE A 318 -5.62 -23.49 0.22
C PHE A 318 -6.41 -22.99 -1.04
N TYR A 319 -7.71 -22.60 -1.03
CA TYR A 319 -8.42 -22.15 -2.27
C TYR A 319 -9.62 -21.20 -2.03
N SER A 320 -9.86 -20.20 -2.93
CA SER A 320 -11.04 -19.32 -2.85
C SER A 320 -12.31 -20.00 -3.41
N VAL A 321 -13.45 -19.87 -2.71
CA VAL A 321 -14.75 -20.43 -3.14
C VAL A 321 -15.12 -19.96 -4.55
N SER A 322 -14.85 -18.70 -4.86
CA SER A 322 -15.10 -18.10 -6.18
C SER A 322 -14.31 -18.79 -7.30
N CYS A 323 -13.07 -19.22 -7.03
CA CYS A 323 -12.27 -19.97 -8.00
C CYS A 323 -12.90 -21.33 -8.31
N VAL A 324 -13.33 -22.07 -7.29
CA VAL A 324 -14.00 -23.38 -7.47
C VAL A 324 -15.30 -23.24 -8.26
N LEU A 325 -16.14 -22.28 -7.90
CA LEU A 325 -17.40 -22.01 -8.61
C LEU A 325 -17.15 -21.61 -10.07
N TYR A 326 -16.13 -20.80 -10.32
CA TYR A 326 -15.77 -20.40 -11.68
C TYR A 326 -15.26 -21.59 -12.52
N MET A 327 -14.39 -22.44 -11.96
CA MET A 327 -13.93 -23.64 -12.66
C MET A 327 -15.08 -24.63 -12.94
N LEU A 328 -16.04 -24.77 -12.01
CA LEU A 328 -17.24 -25.56 -12.23
C LEU A 328 -18.11 -24.98 -13.35
N LEU A 329 -18.28 -23.65 -13.39
CA LEU A 329 -19.01 -22.97 -14.47
C LEU A 329 -18.36 -23.25 -15.83
N LEU A 330 -17.03 -23.14 -15.94
CA LEU A 330 -16.29 -23.44 -17.17
C LEU A 330 -16.51 -24.91 -17.60
N TYR A 331 -16.48 -25.85 -16.66
CA TYR A 331 -16.77 -27.25 -16.96
C TYR A 331 -18.19 -27.48 -17.47
N VAL A 332 -19.21 -26.86 -16.83
CA VAL A 332 -20.60 -26.95 -17.28
C VAL A 332 -20.78 -26.34 -18.67
N MET A 333 -20.16 -25.18 -18.93
CA MET A 333 -20.16 -24.56 -20.26
C MET A 333 -19.51 -25.47 -21.30
N ALA A 334 -18.38 -26.11 -20.99
CA ALA A 334 -17.73 -27.06 -21.88
C ALA A 334 -18.64 -28.25 -22.23
N LYS A 335 -19.38 -28.77 -21.23
CA LYS A 335 -20.35 -29.86 -21.43
C LYS A 335 -21.56 -29.44 -22.26
N LEU A 336 -22.03 -28.21 -22.08
CA LEU A 336 -23.09 -27.66 -22.92
C LEU A 336 -22.62 -27.53 -24.37
N VAL A 337 -21.43 -27.00 -24.61
CA VAL A 337 -20.83 -26.88 -25.95
C VAL A 337 -20.62 -28.26 -26.58
N GLU A 338 -20.09 -29.23 -25.83
CA GLU A 338 -19.92 -30.62 -26.28
C GLU A 338 -21.26 -31.24 -26.71
N SER A 339 -22.32 -31.02 -25.93
CA SER A 339 -23.68 -31.48 -26.25
C SER A 339 -24.24 -30.81 -27.51
N LEU A 340 -24.08 -29.49 -27.65
CA LEU A 340 -24.56 -28.73 -28.81
C LEU A 340 -23.81 -29.14 -30.10
N LEU A 341 -22.47 -29.17 -30.07
CA LEU A 341 -21.67 -29.63 -31.22
C LEU A 341 -21.96 -31.09 -31.55
N GLY A 342 -22.11 -31.93 -30.53
CA GLY A 342 -22.54 -33.32 -30.67
C GLY A 342 -23.92 -33.45 -31.30
N ARG A 343 -24.86 -32.56 -31.01
CA ARG A 343 -26.21 -32.59 -31.59
C ARG A 343 -26.24 -32.09 -33.02
N PHE A 344 -25.51 -31.03 -33.34
CA PHE A 344 -25.69 -30.28 -34.60
C PHE A 344 -24.59 -30.48 -35.65
N SER A 345 -23.42 -31.04 -35.31
CA SER A 345 -22.32 -31.24 -36.26
C SER A 345 -21.97 -32.72 -36.45
N LEU A 346 -22.17 -33.24 -37.67
CA LEU A 346 -21.75 -34.59 -38.05
C LEU A 346 -20.22 -34.74 -38.03
N TYR A 347 -19.51 -33.71 -38.51
CA TYR A 347 -18.04 -33.65 -38.47
C TYR A 347 -17.51 -33.74 -37.05
N TYR A 348 -18.16 -33.04 -36.10
CA TYR A 348 -17.78 -33.13 -34.70
C TYR A 348 -17.89 -34.55 -34.14
N ARG A 349 -18.94 -35.30 -34.49
CA ARG A 349 -19.09 -36.69 -34.05
C ARG A 349 -17.98 -37.60 -34.58
N ALA A 350 -17.54 -37.37 -35.81
CA ALA A 350 -16.50 -38.16 -36.48
C ALA A 350 -15.08 -37.85 -35.98
N MET A 351 -14.87 -36.72 -35.29
CA MET A 351 -13.55 -36.34 -34.78
C MET A 351 -13.03 -37.26 -33.66
N SER A 352 -11.70 -37.38 -33.58
CA SER A 352 -11.01 -37.98 -32.43
C SER A 352 -11.31 -37.22 -31.14
N ILE A 353 -11.18 -37.88 -29.99
CA ILE A 353 -11.46 -37.26 -28.68
C ILE A 353 -10.61 -36.00 -28.44
N THR A 354 -9.33 -36.04 -28.84
CA THR A 354 -8.43 -34.90 -28.77
C THR A 354 -8.96 -33.73 -29.60
N ASN A 355 -9.49 -34.01 -30.80
CA ASN A 355 -10.01 -32.98 -31.67
C ASN A 355 -11.37 -32.42 -31.24
N LYS A 356 -12.21 -33.27 -30.64
CA LYS A 356 -13.46 -32.86 -29.98
C LYS A 356 -13.19 -31.86 -28.85
N ARG A 357 -12.32 -32.21 -27.89
CA ARG A 357 -11.99 -31.33 -26.77
C ARG A 357 -11.40 -29.99 -27.22
N ASN A 358 -10.50 -30.02 -28.20
CA ASN A 358 -9.95 -28.79 -28.77
C ASN A 358 -11.04 -27.90 -29.42
N SER A 359 -11.99 -28.50 -30.13
CA SER A 359 -13.08 -27.74 -30.75
C SER A 359 -14.02 -27.12 -29.70
N VAL A 360 -14.28 -27.82 -28.60
CA VAL A 360 -15.02 -27.28 -27.45
C VAL A 360 -14.29 -26.08 -26.86
N THR A 361 -12.98 -26.20 -26.61
CA THR A 361 -12.20 -25.07 -26.09
C THR A 361 -12.22 -23.88 -27.04
N TYR A 362 -12.10 -24.06 -28.36
CA TYR A 362 -12.16 -22.92 -29.29
C TYR A 362 -13.48 -22.15 -29.21
N VAL A 363 -14.61 -22.85 -29.04
CA VAL A 363 -15.90 -22.19 -28.85
C VAL A 363 -15.92 -21.42 -27.53
N MET A 364 -15.44 -22.01 -26.44
CA MET A 364 -15.34 -21.31 -25.15
C MET A 364 -14.42 -20.10 -25.24
N ASP A 365 -13.25 -20.24 -25.89
CA ASP A 365 -12.26 -19.20 -26.09
C ASP A 365 -12.89 -18.02 -26.84
N ILE A 366 -13.63 -18.27 -27.92
CA ILE A 366 -14.35 -17.22 -28.67
C ILE A 366 -15.28 -16.43 -27.74
N PHE A 367 -16.18 -17.10 -27.00
CA PHE A 367 -17.18 -16.40 -26.19
C PHE A 367 -16.57 -15.67 -24.99
N LEU A 368 -15.72 -16.36 -24.22
CA LEU A 368 -15.18 -15.83 -22.97
C LEU A 368 -14.15 -14.72 -23.22
N THR A 369 -13.26 -14.89 -24.21
CA THR A 369 -12.31 -13.82 -24.56
C THR A 369 -13.00 -12.62 -25.21
N THR A 370 -14.14 -12.80 -25.90
CA THR A 370 -14.94 -11.68 -26.41
C THR A 370 -15.59 -10.89 -25.28
N GLY A 371 -16.17 -11.57 -24.29
CA GLY A 371 -16.70 -10.92 -23.09
C GLY A 371 -15.61 -10.15 -22.33
N ALA A 372 -14.44 -10.78 -22.15
CA ALA A 372 -13.27 -10.16 -21.56
C ALA A 372 -12.82 -8.92 -22.36
N LEU A 373 -12.76 -8.99 -23.70
CA LEU A 373 -12.42 -7.86 -24.56
C LEU A 373 -13.38 -6.67 -24.38
N VAL A 374 -14.69 -6.92 -24.26
CA VAL A 374 -15.68 -5.84 -24.05
C VAL A 374 -15.43 -5.14 -22.72
N LEU A 375 -15.27 -5.89 -21.63
CA LEU A 375 -14.96 -5.34 -20.30
C LEU A 375 -13.67 -4.52 -20.31
N GLN A 376 -12.66 -5.04 -21.00
CA GLN A 376 -11.38 -4.38 -21.17
C GLN A 376 -11.48 -3.07 -21.96
N LEU A 377 -12.24 -3.05 -23.06
CA LEU A 377 -12.47 -1.85 -23.87
C LEU A 377 -13.23 -0.77 -23.08
N VAL A 378 -14.24 -1.16 -22.29
CA VAL A 378 -14.95 -0.23 -21.38
C VAL A 378 -13.99 0.35 -20.33
N SER A 379 -13.00 -0.44 -19.90
CA SER A 379 -11.99 -0.03 -18.92
C SER A 379 -10.81 0.73 -19.52
N SER A 380 -10.72 0.86 -20.85
CA SER A 380 -9.62 1.55 -21.54
C SER A 380 -9.35 3.02 -21.15
N PRO A 381 -10.30 3.79 -20.59
CA PRO A 381 -10.00 5.13 -20.07
C PRO A 381 -8.87 5.18 -19.03
N VAL A 382 -8.55 4.07 -18.34
CA VAL A 382 -7.41 4.00 -17.40
C VAL A 382 -6.08 4.33 -18.07
N LEU A 383 -5.96 4.11 -19.38
CA LEU A 383 -4.75 4.43 -20.17
C LEU A 383 -4.51 5.95 -20.27
N ASN A 384 -5.54 6.76 -20.04
CA ASN A 384 -5.50 8.22 -20.05
C ASN A 384 -5.60 8.80 -18.63
N ASN A 385 -5.10 8.09 -17.63
CA ASN A 385 -5.16 8.47 -16.20
C ASN A 385 -6.59 8.70 -15.66
N ARG A 386 -7.60 8.05 -16.27
CA ARG A 386 -8.98 8.08 -15.78
C ARG A 386 -9.29 6.78 -15.04
N TYR A 387 -8.93 6.79 -13.76
CA TYR A 387 -9.16 5.66 -12.86
C TYR A 387 -10.52 5.79 -12.18
N THR A 388 -11.34 4.74 -12.28
CA THR A 388 -12.62 4.63 -11.58
C THR A 388 -12.71 3.26 -10.91
N PHE A 389 -13.46 3.16 -9.82
CA PHE A 389 -13.67 1.89 -9.13
C PHE A 389 -14.25 0.82 -10.07
N ALA A 390 -15.22 1.20 -10.90
CA ALA A 390 -15.84 0.32 -11.88
C ALA A 390 -14.86 -0.19 -12.94
N ALA A 391 -14.00 0.66 -13.49
CA ALA A 391 -12.99 0.25 -14.47
C ALA A 391 -11.95 -0.70 -13.86
N SER A 392 -11.56 -0.46 -12.60
CA SER A 392 -10.69 -1.39 -11.86
C SER A 392 -11.32 -2.76 -11.71
N GLY A 393 -12.57 -2.82 -11.24
CA GLY A 393 -13.31 -4.06 -11.09
C GLY A 393 -13.45 -4.84 -12.41
N MET A 394 -13.77 -4.15 -13.51
CA MET A 394 -13.88 -4.77 -14.83
C MET A 394 -12.55 -5.35 -15.33
N LEU A 395 -11.41 -4.69 -15.07
CA LEU A 395 -10.09 -5.23 -15.41
C LEU A 395 -9.73 -6.46 -14.55
N LYS A 396 -10.03 -6.44 -13.25
CA LYS A 396 -9.84 -7.61 -12.37
C LYS A 396 -10.68 -8.80 -12.85
N VAL A 397 -11.94 -8.56 -13.24
CA VAL A 397 -12.82 -9.59 -13.82
C VAL A 397 -12.26 -10.09 -15.16
N THR A 398 -11.76 -9.21 -16.02
CA THR A 398 -11.11 -9.58 -17.29
C THR A 398 -9.91 -10.50 -17.05
N ALA A 399 -9.04 -10.13 -16.11
CA ALA A 399 -7.88 -10.94 -15.72
C ALA A 399 -8.30 -12.32 -15.15
N LEU A 400 -9.36 -12.37 -14.34
CA LEU A 400 -9.92 -13.61 -13.80
C LEU A 400 -10.46 -14.51 -14.92
N ILE A 401 -11.20 -13.95 -15.89
CA ILE A 401 -11.76 -14.70 -17.01
C ILE A 401 -10.63 -15.36 -17.82
N ILE A 402 -9.60 -14.60 -18.17
CA ILE A 402 -8.48 -15.09 -18.98
C ILE A 402 -7.66 -16.13 -18.22
N SER A 403 -7.28 -15.85 -16.96
CA SER A 403 -6.48 -16.79 -16.17
C SER A 403 -7.21 -18.11 -15.90
N GLY A 404 -8.49 -18.07 -15.52
CA GLY A 404 -9.25 -19.30 -15.30
C GLY A 404 -9.54 -20.07 -16.59
N LEU A 405 -9.75 -19.38 -17.72
CA LEU A 405 -9.84 -20.05 -19.02
C LEU A 405 -8.55 -20.78 -19.38
N TYR A 406 -7.38 -20.18 -19.17
CA TYR A 406 -6.10 -20.81 -19.46
C TYR A 406 -5.81 -22.01 -18.54
N ILE A 407 -6.14 -21.91 -17.25
CA ILE A 407 -6.07 -23.04 -16.30
C ILE A 407 -7.03 -24.16 -16.74
N PHE A 408 -8.24 -23.81 -17.17
CA PHE A 408 -9.20 -24.77 -17.69
C PHE A 408 -8.69 -25.47 -18.97
N GLU A 409 -8.11 -24.72 -19.92
CA GLU A 409 -7.54 -25.33 -21.12
C GLU A 409 -6.39 -26.30 -20.82
N LEU A 410 -5.51 -25.94 -19.87
CA LEU A 410 -4.40 -26.79 -19.44
C LEU A 410 -4.86 -28.13 -18.84
N THR A 411 -6.02 -28.14 -18.18
CA THR A 411 -6.58 -29.33 -17.51
C THR A 411 -7.57 -30.09 -18.38
N TYR A 412 -8.30 -29.41 -19.27
CA TYR A 412 -9.33 -30.01 -20.12
C TYR A 412 -8.76 -30.62 -21.41
N ARG A 413 -7.77 -29.99 -22.05
CA ARG A 413 -7.16 -30.52 -23.29
C ARG A 413 -6.28 -31.74 -22.98
N ILE A 414 -6.35 -32.75 -23.85
CA ILE A 414 -5.59 -34.00 -23.69
C ILE A 414 -4.11 -33.82 -24.01
N SER A 415 -3.80 -32.99 -25.01
CA SER A 415 -2.42 -32.68 -25.39
C SER A 415 -2.32 -31.23 -25.82
N MET A 416 -1.22 -30.58 -25.45
CA MET A 416 -0.90 -29.22 -25.79
C MET A 416 0.56 -29.15 -26.24
N ARG A 417 0.84 -28.37 -27.29
CA ARG A 417 2.22 -28.18 -27.76
C ARG A 417 2.97 -27.24 -26.81
N TRP A 418 4.27 -27.47 -26.64
CA TRP A 418 5.13 -26.67 -25.76
C TRP A 418 4.96 -25.15 -25.91
N PRO A 419 4.96 -24.55 -27.13
CA PRO A 419 4.82 -23.10 -27.26
C PRO A 419 3.50 -22.55 -26.71
N LEU A 420 2.40 -23.31 -26.84
CA LEU A 420 1.09 -22.92 -26.32
C LEU A 420 1.02 -23.08 -24.80
N MET A 421 1.65 -24.13 -24.26
CA MET A 421 1.74 -24.30 -22.81
C MET A 421 2.59 -23.19 -22.16
N THR A 422 3.74 -22.85 -22.76
CA THR A 422 4.58 -21.71 -22.31
C THR A 422 3.78 -20.40 -22.36
N HIS A 423 3.02 -20.16 -23.43
CA HIS A 423 2.15 -18.99 -23.53
C HIS A 423 1.15 -18.89 -22.36
N HIS A 424 0.45 -19.98 -22.04
CA HIS A 424 -0.54 -20.02 -20.96
C HIS A 424 0.13 -19.76 -19.60
N PHE A 425 1.23 -20.44 -19.29
CA PHE A 425 1.96 -20.25 -18.03
C PHE A 425 2.50 -18.83 -17.88
N CYS A 426 3.14 -18.28 -18.91
CA CYS A 426 3.68 -16.92 -18.85
C CYS A 426 2.59 -15.87 -18.72
N THR A 427 1.45 -16.05 -19.38
CA THR A 427 0.31 -15.12 -19.26
C THR A 427 -0.29 -15.16 -17.85
N ILE A 428 -0.52 -16.36 -17.29
CA ILE A 428 -1.04 -16.50 -15.92
C ILE A 428 -0.04 -15.88 -14.93
N PHE A 429 1.25 -16.17 -15.07
CA PHE A 429 2.27 -15.63 -14.19
C PHE A 429 2.35 -14.10 -14.27
N ALA A 430 2.27 -13.52 -15.47
CA ALA A 430 2.24 -12.06 -15.64
C ALA A 430 1.00 -11.41 -15.02
N ILE A 431 -0.17 -12.02 -15.16
CA ILE A 431 -1.41 -11.55 -14.51
C ILE A 431 -1.25 -11.56 -12.99
N VAL A 432 -0.77 -12.67 -12.42
CA VAL A 432 -0.55 -12.78 -10.97
C VAL A 432 0.47 -11.75 -10.51
N LEU A 433 1.60 -11.62 -11.20
CA LEU A 433 2.64 -10.64 -10.88
C LEU A 433 2.07 -9.22 -10.87
N LEU A 434 1.40 -8.79 -11.93
CA LEU A 434 0.85 -7.44 -12.04
C LEU A 434 -0.25 -7.16 -11.00
N LEU A 435 -1.12 -8.14 -10.71
CA LEU A 435 -2.15 -7.99 -9.68
C LEU A 435 -1.56 -7.96 -8.27
N SER A 436 -0.56 -8.80 -7.98
CA SER A 436 0.17 -8.78 -6.71
C SER A 436 0.86 -7.43 -6.51
N VAL A 437 1.55 -6.93 -7.54
CA VAL A 437 2.20 -5.61 -7.51
C VAL A 437 1.22 -4.49 -7.34
N LEU A 438 0.12 -4.51 -8.09
CA LEU A 438 -0.95 -3.55 -7.89
C LEU A 438 -1.54 -3.64 -6.48
N SER A 439 -1.62 -4.83 -5.88
CA SER A 439 -2.15 -4.98 -4.53
C SER A 439 -1.23 -4.41 -3.45
N TYR A 440 0.09 -4.48 -3.64
CA TYR A 440 1.06 -4.03 -2.64
C TYR A 440 1.53 -2.59 -2.87
N THR A 441 1.89 -2.20 -4.10
CA THR A 441 2.27 -0.80 -4.40
C THR A 441 1.05 0.10 -4.44
N ARG A 442 -0.07 -0.45 -4.91
CA ARG A 442 -1.24 0.30 -5.37
C ARG A 442 -0.95 1.30 -6.49
N HIS A 443 0.22 1.27 -7.14
CA HIS A 443 0.56 2.24 -8.18
C HIS A 443 -0.45 2.22 -9.35
N PRO A 444 -1.06 3.36 -9.78
CA PRO A 444 -2.25 3.31 -10.61
C PRO A 444 -1.90 2.98 -12.07
N ALA A 445 -0.67 3.32 -12.51
CA ALA A 445 -0.19 2.97 -13.84
C ALA A 445 -0.07 1.46 -14.07
N LEU A 446 -0.01 0.65 -13.01
CA LEU A 446 -0.02 -0.81 -13.15
C LEU A 446 -1.37 -1.32 -13.67
N MET A 447 -2.47 -0.61 -13.40
CA MET A 447 -3.76 -0.89 -14.02
C MET A 447 -3.72 -0.64 -15.53
N GLY A 448 -3.04 0.44 -15.95
CA GLY A 448 -2.80 0.75 -17.35
C GLY A 448 -1.95 -0.33 -18.02
N ALA A 449 -0.82 -0.71 -17.40
CA ALA A 449 0.04 -1.77 -17.90
C ALA A 449 -0.69 -3.12 -18.01
N GLY A 450 -1.45 -3.50 -16.97
CA GLY A 450 -2.28 -4.71 -16.99
C GLY A 450 -3.36 -4.67 -18.07
N ASN A 451 -3.99 -3.51 -18.29
CA ASN A 451 -4.95 -3.34 -19.38
C ASN A 451 -4.29 -3.48 -20.76
N ILE A 452 -3.11 -2.89 -21.00
CA ILE A 452 -2.40 -3.08 -22.27
C ILE A 452 -2.02 -4.55 -22.47
N TRP A 453 -1.51 -5.19 -21.42
CA TRP A 453 -1.09 -6.58 -21.43
C TRP A 453 -2.21 -7.53 -21.84
N LEU A 454 -3.40 -7.39 -21.24
CA LEU A 454 -4.53 -8.28 -21.47
C LEU A 454 -4.98 -8.29 -22.94
N PHE A 455 -4.71 -7.24 -23.73
CA PHE A 455 -5.04 -7.21 -25.16
C PHE A 455 -4.29 -8.27 -25.96
N GLN A 456 -3.14 -8.76 -25.46
CA GLN A 456 -2.43 -9.86 -26.09
C GLN A 456 -3.22 -11.18 -26.04
N ALA A 457 -4.05 -11.38 -25.02
CA ALA A 457 -4.88 -12.58 -24.84
C ALA A 457 -6.32 -12.40 -25.37
N THR A 458 -6.87 -11.19 -25.30
CA THR A 458 -8.28 -10.90 -25.66
C THR A 458 -8.48 -10.54 -27.13
N THR A 459 -7.47 -10.65 -28.00
CA THR A 459 -7.58 -10.31 -29.44
C THR A 459 -7.36 -11.49 -30.38
N GLU A 460 -7.53 -12.72 -29.88
CA GLU A 460 -7.28 -13.98 -30.61
C GLU A 460 -8.53 -14.62 -31.24
N GLN A 461 -9.70 -13.98 -31.17
CA GLN A 461 -10.97 -14.59 -31.59
C GLN A 461 -10.94 -15.11 -33.02
N SER A 462 -10.32 -14.37 -33.93
CA SER A 462 -10.19 -14.76 -35.34
C SER A 462 -9.41 -16.06 -35.52
N VAL A 463 -8.40 -16.32 -34.67
CA VAL A 463 -7.60 -17.55 -34.68
C VAL A 463 -8.47 -18.73 -34.27
N PHE A 464 -9.22 -18.60 -33.17
CA PHE A 464 -10.10 -19.67 -32.70
C PHE A 464 -11.22 -19.97 -33.70
N VAL A 465 -11.80 -18.94 -34.33
CA VAL A 465 -12.80 -19.12 -35.41
C VAL A 465 -12.19 -19.87 -36.59
N GLY A 466 -11.01 -19.46 -37.07
CA GLY A 466 -10.34 -20.14 -38.19
C GLY A 466 -10.00 -21.60 -37.90
N LEU A 467 -9.51 -21.89 -36.69
CA LEU A 467 -9.18 -23.26 -36.26
C LEU A 467 -10.43 -24.12 -36.06
N LEU A 468 -11.53 -23.55 -35.58
CA LEU A 468 -12.81 -24.24 -35.46
C LEU A 468 -13.39 -24.58 -36.84
N MET A 469 -13.38 -23.62 -37.77
CA MET A 469 -13.81 -23.83 -39.15
C MET A 469 -13.00 -24.92 -39.85
N TYR A 470 -11.69 -24.94 -39.63
CA TYR A 470 -10.80 -25.98 -40.14
C TYR A 470 -11.16 -27.38 -39.62
N ARG A 471 -11.54 -27.51 -38.34
CA ARG A 471 -11.88 -28.80 -37.73
C ARG A 471 -13.29 -29.29 -38.06
N LEU A 472 -14.22 -28.37 -38.28
CA LEU A 472 -15.59 -28.68 -38.68
C LEU A 472 -15.76 -28.84 -40.19
N ASP A 473 -14.65 -28.88 -40.94
CA ASP A 473 -14.63 -29.03 -42.40
C ASP A 473 -15.53 -28.01 -43.12
N CYS A 474 -15.52 -26.76 -42.63
CA CYS A 474 -16.23 -25.67 -43.28
C CYS A 474 -15.57 -25.32 -44.62
N SER A 475 -16.30 -24.62 -45.50
CA SER A 475 -15.87 -24.24 -46.86
C SER A 475 -14.35 -23.94 -46.95
N PRO A 476 -13.57 -24.73 -47.71
CA PRO A 476 -12.10 -24.60 -47.74
C PRO A 476 -11.61 -23.20 -48.10
N LYS A 477 -12.31 -22.52 -49.02
CA LYS A 477 -12.00 -21.15 -49.43
C LYS A 477 -12.18 -20.16 -48.28
N LEU A 478 -13.28 -20.28 -47.53
CA LEU A 478 -13.58 -19.42 -46.39
C LEU A 478 -12.62 -19.70 -45.23
N THR A 479 -12.42 -20.97 -44.88
CA THR A 479 -11.49 -21.42 -43.85
C THR A 479 -10.07 -20.91 -44.12
N ARG A 480 -9.57 -21.05 -45.35
CA ARG A 480 -8.26 -20.51 -45.77
C ARG A 480 -8.17 -18.99 -45.56
N ASN A 481 -9.17 -18.24 -46.02
CA ASN A 481 -9.17 -16.78 -45.92
C ASN A 481 -9.19 -16.31 -44.46
N VAL A 482 -10.01 -16.95 -43.61
CA VAL A 482 -10.07 -16.65 -42.17
C VAL A 482 -8.74 -16.98 -41.49
N LEU A 483 -8.11 -18.12 -41.80
CA LEU A 483 -6.81 -18.48 -41.23
C LEU A 483 -5.69 -17.51 -41.64
N TYR A 484 -5.66 -17.05 -42.91
CA TYR A 484 -4.70 -16.02 -43.32
C TYR A 484 -4.92 -14.70 -42.59
N PHE A 485 -6.18 -14.25 -42.51
CA PHE A 485 -6.53 -13.04 -41.77
C PHE A 485 -6.13 -13.16 -40.29
N ALA A 486 -6.47 -14.27 -39.64
CA ALA A 486 -6.17 -14.50 -38.23
C ALA A 486 -4.66 -14.55 -37.93
N ALA A 487 -3.87 -15.15 -38.83
CA ALA A 487 -2.42 -15.17 -38.71
C ALA A 487 -1.84 -13.74 -38.75
N ILE A 488 -2.29 -12.90 -39.69
CA ILE A 488 -1.82 -11.51 -39.81
C ILE A 488 -2.32 -10.67 -38.63
N GLN A 489 -3.62 -10.70 -38.35
CA GLN A 489 -4.23 -9.87 -37.31
C GLN A 489 -3.62 -10.17 -35.93
N SER A 490 -3.49 -11.45 -35.57
CA SER A 490 -2.89 -11.79 -34.27
C SER A 490 -1.43 -11.35 -34.19
N LEU A 491 -0.65 -11.49 -35.27
CA LEU A 491 0.74 -11.01 -35.29
C LEU A 491 0.82 -9.50 -35.08
N VAL A 492 0.05 -8.73 -35.85
CA VAL A 492 0.06 -7.25 -35.79
C VAL A 492 -0.38 -6.76 -34.41
N PHE A 493 -1.49 -7.28 -33.89
CA PHE A 493 -2.05 -6.78 -32.63
C PHE A 493 -1.14 -7.13 -31.46
N LYS A 494 -0.60 -8.35 -31.43
CA LYS A 494 0.27 -8.79 -30.33
C LYS A 494 1.60 -8.05 -30.31
N LEU A 495 2.22 -7.83 -31.47
CA LEU A 495 3.42 -6.99 -31.57
C LEU A 495 3.13 -5.54 -31.21
N GLY A 496 2.00 -5.00 -31.67
CA GLY A 496 1.57 -3.64 -31.36
C GLY A 496 1.37 -3.42 -29.86
N PHE A 497 0.62 -4.30 -29.19
CA PHE A 497 0.38 -4.18 -27.75
C PHE A 497 1.61 -4.50 -26.89
N ALA A 498 2.50 -5.41 -27.33
CA ALA A 498 3.78 -5.63 -26.66
C ALA A 498 4.68 -4.39 -26.76
N ALA A 499 4.79 -3.78 -27.94
CA ALA A 499 5.52 -2.53 -28.11
C ALA A 499 4.90 -1.38 -27.31
N TYR A 500 3.57 -1.27 -27.30
CA TYR A 500 2.87 -0.25 -26.53
C TYR A 500 3.11 -0.42 -25.02
N LEU A 501 3.07 -1.65 -24.51
CA LEU A 501 3.37 -1.93 -23.11
C LEU A 501 4.79 -1.50 -22.74
N LEU A 502 5.79 -1.81 -23.56
CA LEU A 502 7.18 -1.42 -23.30
C LEU A 502 7.34 0.11 -23.29
N ALA A 503 6.67 0.80 -24.22
CA ALA A 503 6.66 2.27 -24.23
C ALA A 503 5.96 2.85 -23.00
N PHE A 504 4.80 2.28 -22.61
CA PHE A 504 4.05 2.69 -21.43
C PHE A 504 4.87 2.47 -20.15
N TRP A 505 5.53 1.32 -20.02
CA TRP A 505 6.43 1.01 -18.91
C TRP A 505 7.59 2.01 -18.82
N ALA A 506 8.24 2.33 -19.95
CA ALA A 506 9.33 3.29 -19.98
C ALA A 506 8.90 4.70 -19.55
N GLN A 507 7.66 5.10 -19.88
CA GLN A 507 7.12 6.42 -19.55
C GLN A 507 6.57 6.51 -18.12
N HIS A 508 5.93 5.44 -17.64
CA HIS A 508 5.07 5.49 -16.45
C HIS A 508 5.43 4.48 -15.36
N LEU A 509 6.46 3.66 -15.51
CA LEU A 509 6.84 2.67 -14.49
C LEU A 509 8.33 2.70 -14.15
N VAL A 510 9.21 2.96 -15.13
CA VAL A 510 10.67 3.08 -14.90
C VAL A 510 11.04 4.21 -13.94
N GLN A 511 10.23 5.27 -13.90
CA GLN A 511 10.48 6.43 -13.03
C GLN A 511 10.33 6.09 -11.53
N PHE A 512 9.75 4.92 -11.23
CA PHE A 512 9.46 4.46 -9.86
C PHE A 512 10.43 3.40 -9.35
N HIS A 513 11.63 3.29 -9.93
CA HIS A 513 12.69 2.39 -9.43
C HIS A 513 13.38 2.95 -8.19
N SER A 514 12.64 3.12 -7.10
CA SER A 514 13.19 3.49 -5.79
C SER A 514 13.59 2.28 -4.96
N SER A 515 12.95 1.11 -5.17
CA SER A 515 13.24 -0.11 -4.43
C SER A 515 13.79 -1.24 -5.31
N SER A 516 14.43 -2.24 -4.70
CA SER A 516 14.89 -3.46 -5.40
C SER A 516 13.74 -4.24 -6.03
N ASP A 517 12.54 -4.15 -5.46
CA ASP A 517 11.36 -4.88 -5.91
C ASP A 517 10.80 -4.29 -7.22
N ASP A 518 10.84 -2.96 -7.36
CA ASP A 518 10.42 -2.28 -8.58
C ASP A 518 11.34 -2.59 -9.77
N ILE A 519 12.64 -2.77 -9.49
CA ILE A 519 13.64 -3.21 -10.47
C ILE A 519 13.36 -4.66 -10.87
N ALA A 520 13.12 -5.56 -9.91
CA ALA A 520 12.83 -6.97 -10.17
C ALA A 520 11.56 -7.13 -11.02
N LEU A 521 10.49 -6.39 -10.69
CA LEU A 521 9.26 -6.35 -11.48
C LEU A 521 9.53 -5.95 -12.92
N SER A 522 10.33 -4.92 -13.12
CA SER A 522 10.60 -4.39 -14.46
C SER A 522 11.40 -5.37 -15.31
N VAL A 523 12.39 -6.03 -14.71
CA VAL A 523 13.14 -7.11 -15.37
C VAL A 523 12.19 -8.26 -15.75
N LEU A 524 11.34 -8.71 -14.82
CA LEU A 524 10.39 -9.78 -15.07
C LEU A 524 9.37 -9.42 -16.16
N LEU A 525 8.82 -8.21 -16.14
CA LEU A 525 7.86 -7.73 -17.14
C LEU A 525 8.46 -7.76 -18.54
N VAL A 526 9.68 -7.25 -18.71
CA VAL A 526 10.38 -7.24 -20.01
C VAL A 526 10.69 -8.67 -20.48
N ILE A 527 11.21 -9.53 -19.61
CA ILE A 527 11.50 -10.93 -19.94
C ILE A 527 10.23 -11.66 -20.39
N LEU A 528 9.13 -11.53 -19.64
CA LEU A 528 7.85 -12.15 -19.97
C LEU A 528 7.29 -11.62 -21.30
N THR A 529 7.43 -10.32 -21.57
CA THR A 529 7.00 -9.70 -22.82
C THR A 529 7.74 -10.31 -24.02
N VAL A 530 9.06 -10.44 -23.93
CA VAL A 530 9.89 -11.01 -25.00
C VAL A 530 9.59 -12.50 -25.21
N LEU A 531 9.43 -13.24 -24.12
CA LEU A 531 9.11 -14.67 -24.18
C LEU A 531 7.75 -14.92 -24.82
N LEU A 532 6.73 -14.17 -24.41
CA LEU A 532 5.41 -14.22 -25.04
C LEU A 532 5.50 -13.81 -26.51
N MET A 533 6.15 -12.70 -26.84
CA MET A 533 6.31 -12.27 -28.23
C MET A 533 6.87 -13.39 -29.13
N SER A 534 7.83 -14.16 -28.62
CA SER A 534 8.40 -15.32 -29.32
C SER A 534 7.39 -16.44 -29.56
N THR A 535 6.57 -16.79 -28.56
CA THR A 535 5.50 -17.79 -28.73
C THR A 535 4.41 -17.29 -29.70
N GLN A 536 4.17 -15.97 -29.76
CA GLN A 536 3.19 -15.37 -30.66
C GLN A 536 3.61 -15.39 -32.13
N VAL A 537 4.87 -15.05 -32.42
CA VAL A 537 5.41 -15.15 -33.79
C VAL A 537 5.30 -16.60 -34.29
N TYR A 538 5.65 -17.56 -33.43
CA TYR A 538 5.49 -18.98 -33.75
C TYR A 538 4.02 -19.35 -34.00
N GLY A 539 3.10 -18.91 -33.12
CA GLY A 539 1.66 -19.17 -33.25
C GLY A 539 1.08 -18.66 -34.57
N ALA A 540 1.37 -17.41 -34.92
CA ALA A 540 0.96 -16.81 -36.20
C ALA A 540 1.53 -17.59 -37.41
N GLY A 541 2.81 -17.98 -37.33
CA GLY A 541 3.45 -18.82 -38.35
C GLY A 541 2.77 -20.19 -38.51
N ALA A 542 2.34 -20.82 -37.41
CA ALA A 542 1.64 -22.10 -37.44
C ALA A 542 0.25 -21.98 -38.08
N VAL A 543 -0.51 -20.93 -37.75
CA VAL A 543 -1.84 -20.64 -38.35
C VAL A 543 -1.69 -20.36 -39.84
N TRP A 544 -0.68 -19.59 -40.23
CA TRP A 544 -0.35 -19.32 -41.63
C TRP A 544 0.03 -20.60 -42.40
N GLY A 545 0.83 -21.46 -41.80
CA GLY A 545 1.19 -22.77 -42.35
C GLY A 545 -0.03 -23.66 -42.59
N LEU A 546 -1.01 -23.60 -41.69
CA LEU A 546 -2.29 -24.30 -41.86
C LEU A 546 -3.10 -23.75 -43.03
N ALA A 547 -3.18 -22.41 -43.17
CA ALA A 547 -3.83 -21.78 -44.32
C ALA A 547 -3.21 -22.20 -45.65
N LYS A 548 -1.87 -22.26 -45.71
CA LYS A 548 -1.13 -22.77 -46.89
C LYS A 548 -1.46 -24.23 -47.19
N LYS A 549 -1.59 -25.07 -46.16
CA LYS A 549 -1.97 -26.49 -46.34
C LYS A 549 -3.36 -26.62 -46.95
N VAL A 550 -4.34 -25.87 -46.44
CA VAL A 550 -5.70 -25.82 -47.01
C VAL A 550 -5.67 -25.37 -48.47
N ASN A 551 -4.88 -24.33 -48.78
CA ASN A 551 -4.75 -23.83 -50.14
C ASN A 551 -4.19 -24.88 -51.11
N ARG A 552 -3.16 -25.65 -50.71
CA ARG A 552 -2.59 -26.72 -51.54
C ARG A 552 -3.60 -27.83 -51.82
N VAL A 553 -4.40 -28.22 -50.84
CA VAL A 553 -5.46 -29.24 -51.01
C VAL A 553 -6.52 -28.76 -52.01
N MET A 554 -6.81 -27.46 -52.04
CA MET A 554 -7.73 -26.88 -53.04
C MET A 554 -7.15 -26.84 -54.46
N GLU A 555 -5.83 -26.78 -54.61
CA GLU A 555 -5.12 -26.69 -55.90
C GLU A 555 -4.84 -28.06 -56.55
N CYS A 556 -4.89 -29.16 -55.79
CA CYS A 556 -4.76 -30.50 -56.35
C CYS A 556 -6.07 -30.96 -57.04
N PRO A 557 -6.05 -31.33 -58.33
CA PRO A 557 -7.22 -31.92 -58.98
C PRO A 557 -7.53 -33.31 -58.38
N PRO A 558 -8.80 -33.74 -58.34
CA PRO A 558 -9.13 -35.08 -57.86
C PRO A 558 -8.42 -36.14 -58.73
N PRO A 559 -7.92 -37.25 -58.15
CA PRO A 559 -7.28 -38.30 -58.92
C PRO A 559 -8.26 -38.87 -59.96
N SER A 560 -7.74 -39.18 -61.15
CA SER A 560 -8.53 -39.81 -62.19
C SER A 560 -9.07 -41.18 -61.72
N PRO A 561 -10.24 -41.64 -62.19
CA PRO A 561 -10.89 -42.86 -61.71
C PRO A 561 -10.04 -44.15 -61.81
N ALA A 562 -8.93 -44.14 -62.55
CA ALA A 562 -8.11 -45.32 -62.83
C ALA A 562 -7.12 -45.70 -61.70
N GLU A 563 -6.86 -44.83 -60.71
CA GLU A 563 -5.91 -45.13 -59.61
C GLU A 563 -6.58 -45.52 -58.29
N SER A 564 -7.92 -45.47 -58.21
CA SER A 564 -8.70 -45.75 -57.00
C SER A 564 -8.54 -47.18 -56.44
N THR A 565 -8.08 -48.13 -57.25
CA THR A 565 -8.04 -49.56 -56.86
C THR A 565 -6.69 -50.02 -56.30
N LYS A 566 -5.62 -49.22 -56.37
CA LYS A 566 -4.28 -49.64 -55.89
C LYS A 566 -3.80 -48.95 -54.60
N SER A 567 -4.33 -47.78 -54.25
CA SER A 567 -3.82 -46.99 -53.11
C SER A 567 -4.44 -47.35 -51.74
N HIS A 568 -5.61 -47.99 -51.71
CA HIS A 568 -6.32 -48.26 -50.45
C HIS A 568 -5.63 -49.29 -49.55
N SER A 569 -4.71 -50.10 -50.08
CA SER A 569 -4.02 -51.15 -49.30
C SER A 569 -2.70 -50.68 -48.67
N THR A 570 -2.08 -49.61 -49.17
CA THR A 570 -0.74 -49.18 -48.73
C THR A 570 -0.79 -48.07 -47.67
N LEU A 571 -1.82 -47.22 -47.69
CA LEU A 571 -1.96 -46.10 -46.74
C LEU A 571 -2.36 -46.51 -45.31
N VAL A 572 -2.94 -47.71 -45.13
CA VAL A 572 -3.32 -48.21 -43.80
C VAL A 572 -2.11 -48.74 -43.01
N LEU A 573 -1.00 -49.10 -43.69
CA LEU A 573 0.17 -49.66 -43.02
C LEU A 573 1.19 -48.61 -42.52
N GLU A 574 1.23 -47.41 -43.10
CA GLU A 574 2.22 -46.39 -42.72
C GLU A 574 1.80 -45.52 -41.51
N GLU A 575 0.50 -45.36 -41.23
CA GLU A 575 0.04 -44.61 -40.04
C GLU A 575 0.14 -45.40 -38.72
N LEU A 576 0.39 -46.71 -38.78
CA LEU A 576 0.59 -47.57 -37.60
C LEU A 576 2.03 -47.56 -37.05
N HIS A 577 2.95 -46.82 -37.66
CA HIS A 577 4.36 -46.73 -37.22
C HIS A 577 4.81 -45.33 -36.78
N LYS A 578 3.89 -44.36 -36.69
CA LYS A 578 4.16 -43.03 -36.12
C LYS A 578 3.02 -42.57 -35.21
N VAL A 579 2.92 -43.20 -34.04
CA VAL A 579 2.23 -42.67 -32.85
C VAL A 579 3.16 -42.76 -31.67
#